data_AF-A0A351HJN5-F1
#
_entry.id   AF-A0A351HJN5-F1
#
_cell.length_a   1.000
_cell.length_b   1.000
_cell.length_c   1.000
_cell.angle_alpha   90.00
_cell.angle_beta   90.00
_cell.angle_gamma   90.00
#
_symmetry.space_group_name_H-M   'P 1'
#
loop_
_entity.id
_entity.type
_entity.pdbx_description
1 polymer ?
#
loop_
_entity_poly.entity_id
_entity_poly.type
_entity_poly.pdbx_seq_one_letter_code
_entity_poly.pdbx_strand_id
1 'polypeptide(L)' 'MKILAIGRNYVEHIKELNNTVPEEPVIFLMPETALIRRNQP' A
#
# COMPACT_ATOMS: atom_id res chain seq x y z
N MET A 1 10.36 13.45 -4.93
CA MET A 1 9.99 12.15 -5.52
C MET A 1 8.61 11.72 -5.02
N LYS A 2 7.61 11.58 -5.89
CA LYS A 2 6.27 11.15 -5.45
C LYS A 2 6.24 9.62 -5.29
N ILE A 3 5.83 9.13 -4.12
CA ILE A 3 5.66 7.69 -3.85
C ILE A 3 4.16 7.36 -3.88
N LEU A 4 3.77 6.49 -4.82
CA LEU A 4 2.41 5.97 -4.95
C LEU A 4 2.40 4.52 -4.46
N ALA A 5 1.44 4.19 -3.59
CA ALA A 5 1.26 2.85 -3.05
C ALA A 5 -0.11 2.30 -3.43
N ILE A 6 -0.18 0.97 -3.60
CA ILE A 6 -1.40 0.23 -3.95
C ILE A 6 -1.89 -0.53 -2.73
N GLY A 7 -3.12 -0.24 -2.30
CA GLY A 7 -3.82 -1.01 -1.28
C GLY A 7 -4.55 -2.20 -1.88
N ARG A 8 -4.74 -3.25 -1.06
CA ARG A 8 -5.61 -4.40 -1.39
C ARG A 8 -5.24 -5.07 -2.73
N ASN A 9 -3.96 -5.39 -2.93
CA ASN A 9 -3.46 -6.01 -4.17
C ASN A 9 -3.31 -7.54 -4.08
N TYR A 10 -3.78 -8.18 -2.99
CA TYR A 10 -3.68 -9.61 -2.77
C TYR A 10 -5.01 -10.17 -2.26
N VAL A 11 -5.59 -11.11 -3.00
CA VAL A 11 -6.94 -11.65 -2.73
C VAL A 11 -7.04 -12.31 -1.36
N GLU A 12 -6.06 -13.12 -0.97
CA GLU A 12 -6.08 -13.80 0.32
C GLU A 12 -5.97 -12.82 1.50
N HIS A 13 -5.16 -11.75 1.36
CA HIS A 13 -5.04 -10.73 2.40
C HIS A 13 -6.30 -9.84 2.52
N ILE A 14 -6.99 -9.60 1.40
CA ILE A 14 -8.29 -8.92 1.42
C ILE A 14 -9.30 -9.74 2.23
N LYS A 15 -9.35 -11.05 2.00
CA LYS A 15 -10.22 -11.97 2.75
C LYS A 15 -9.86 -12.04 4.24
N GLU A 16 -8.56 -12.14 4.56
CA GLU A 16 -8.05 -12.15 5.94
C GLU A 16 -8.58 -10.97 6.77
N LEU A 17 -8.60 -9.78 6.17
CA LEU A 17 -9.05 -8.55 6.80
C LEU A 17 -10.57 -8.30 6.66
N ASN A 18 -11.35 -9.28 6.20
CA ASN A 18 -12.78 -9.16 5.91
C ASN A 18 -13.12 -7.95 5.03
N ASN A 19 -12.23 -7.60 4.10
CA ASN A 19 -12.45 -6.53 3.15
C ASN A 19 -13.14 -7.04 1.88
N THR A 20 -13.82 -6.14 1.17
CA THR A 20 -14.31 -6.42 -0.18
C THR A 20 -13.17 -6.31 -1.20
N VAL A 21 -13.23 -7.15 -2.24
CA VAL A 21 -12.31 -7.03 -3.39
C VAL A 21 -12.71 -5.76 -4.15
N PRO A 22 -11.79 -4.78 -4.30
CA PRO A 22 -12.11 -3.56 -5.01
C PRO A 22 -12.16 -3.81 -6.52
N GLU A 23 -13.07 -3.13 -7.22
CA GLU A 23 -13.18 -3.19 -8.69
C GLU A 23 -12.09 -2.36 -9.38
N GLU A 24 -11.64 -1.29 -8.71
CA GLU A 24 -10.56 -0.42 -9.16
C GLU A 24 -9.40 -0.39 -8.15
N PRO A 25 -8.15 -0.15 -8.61
CA PRO A 25 -7.01 -0.07 -7.70
C PRO A 25 -7.16 1.04 -6.66
N VAL A 26 -6.97 0.70 -5.38
CA VAL A 26 -6.92 1.68 -4.31
C VAL A 26 -5.51 2.26 -4.26
N ILE A 27 -5.35 3.54 -4.62
CA ILE A 27 -4.05 4.21 -4.66
C ILE A 27 -3.99 5.29 -3.57
N PHE A 28 -2.86 5.37 -2.87
CA PHE A 28 -2.60 6.45 -1.91
C PHE A 28 -1.16 6.97 -2.01
N LEU A 29 -0.95 8.17 -1.49
CA LEU A 29 0.35 8.83 -1.47
C LEU A 29 1.06 8.52 -0.15
N MET A 30 2.32 8.09 -0.26
CA MET A 30 3.21 7.96 0.89
C MET A 30 4.15 9.18 0.92
N PRO A 31 4.33 9.82 2.09
CA PRO A 31 5.24 10.96 2.20
C PRO A 31 6.70 10.50 2.03
N GLU A 32 7.54 11.35 1.44
CA GLU A 32 8.97 11.07 1.27
C GLU A 32 9.70 10.87 2.61
N THR A 33 9.18 11.45 3.70
CA THR A 33 9.72 11.32 5.06
C THR A 33 9.57 9.93 5.64
N ALA A 34 8.67 9.09 5.09
CA ALA A 34 8.52 7.70 5.51
C ALA A 34 9.52 6.75 4.82
N LEU A 35 10.30 7.23 3.84
CA LEU A 35 11.33 6.44 3.19
C LEU A 35 12.59 6.40 4.05
N ILE A 36 12.88 5.24 4.64
CA ILE A 36 14.13 5.02 5.34
C ILE A 36 15.26 4.81 4.32
N ARG A 37 16.41 5.43 4.54
CA ARG A 37 17.55 5.41 3.61
C ARG A 37 18.69 4.59 4.18
N ARG A 38 19.31 3.75 3.35
CA ARG A 38 20.62 3.11 3.62
C ARG A 38 20.68 2.29 4.93
N ASN A 39 19.86 1.25 5.04
CA ASN A 39 19.90 0.31 6.17
C ASN A 39 19.75 0.97 7.55
N GLN A 40 19.20 2.20 7.60
CA GLN A 40 18.80 2.85 8.84
C GLN A 40 17.50 2.21 9.33
N PRO A 41 17.25 2.18 10.65
CA PRO A 41 15.94 1.83 11.20
C PRO A 41 14.94 2.99 11.06
#